data_AF-A0A9X8E4B2-F1
#
_entry.id   AF-A0A9X8E4B2-F1
#
_cell.length_a   1.000
_cell.length_b   1.000
_cell.length_c   1.000
_cell.angle_alpha   90.00
_cell.angle_beta   90.00
_cell.angle_gamma   90.00
#
_symmetry.space_group_name_H-M   'P 1'
#
loop_
_entity.id
_entity.type
_entity.pdbx_description
1 polymer ?
#
loop_
_entity_poly.entity_id
_entity_poly.type
_entity_poly.pdbx_seq_one_letter_code
_entity_poly.pdbx_strand_id
1 'polypeptide(L)'
;MMSWCMVPEDVIQQFQAIEPPTDFPVFVNTDIESSSALWGALGSVMHDAQDIHDNLLRTLLVPHHGYEITTAGDSFQLAFHNIADAVAYCLDVQQKLLQQEWPQAFVDCHMPGSATITTHQSLLKRPKMVFHGVRVRMGIHASNPAEGDLVNQVHPVTGRMMYVGLSELIGREVSDIGCGGQIIITAPIVRWLRINLAQRTEWAKAHPCFYLDMGVHHIEDLRIDLGIAQLVPMDLMERVGMFPPLRSRGRLDTSRTAENHYSLLISPVPHHDDPSYAFPAWTLLYVVVMALSLAASFTAALALHKYSKLVSSCICYAMLHFFTWKSIYSLFRITVLAVLMEQFNHKESTWFILDRDHDIGGFRLVGHENADHLGDVGPPPFYVKMALFIGDISLLSGSFWMFVLVAEL
;
A
#
# COMPACT_ATOMS: atom_id res chain seq x y z
N MET A 1 6.53 -42.53 10.21
CA MET A 1 7.88 -41.94 10.22
C MET A 1 7.91 -40.97 9.06
N MET A 2 7.62 -39.70 9.32
CA MET A 2 7.36 -38.67 8.31
C MET A 2 8.65 -38.40 7.53
N SER A 3 8.59 -38.59 6.21
CA SER A 3 9.67 -38.30 5.28
C SER A 3 9.79 -36.78 5.20
N TRP A 4 10.80 -36.22 5.86
CA TRP A 4 11.18 -34.83 5.69
C TRP A 4 11.70 -34.64 4.27
N CYS A 5 11.39 -33.48 3.67
CA CYS A 5 11.91 -33.05 2.37
C CYS A 5 13.40 -33.40 2.26
N MET A 6 13.80 -33.98 1.12
CA MET A 6 15.17 -34.37 0.79
C MET A 6 16.05 -33.14 0.50
N VAL A 7 15.98 -32.12 1.35
CA VAL A 7 16.88 -30.98 1.34
C VAL A 7 18.12 -31.40 2.13
N PRO A 8 19.32 -31.36 1.54
CA PRO A 8 20.56 -31.68 2.25
C PRO A 8 20.70 -30.85 3.54
N GLU A 9 21.16 -31.45 4.64
CA GLU A 9 21.25 -30.80 5.96
C GLU A 9 22.06 -29.50 5.95
N ASP A 10 23.06 -29.41 5.07
CA ASP A 10 23.88 -28.23 4.81
C ASP A 10 23.06 -27.07 4.21
N VAL A 11 22.12 -27.38 3.31
CA VAL A 11 21.20 -26.38 2.74
C VAL A 11 20.18 -25.94 3.80
N ILE A 12 19.70 -26.86 4.64
CA ILE A 12 18.83 -26.53 5.80
C ILE A 12 19.53 -25.58 6.77
N GLN A 13 20.80 -25.83 7.09
CA GLN A 13 21.60 -24.95 7.94
C GLN A 13 21.86 -23.59 7.28
N GLN A 14 22.06 -23.55 5.97
CA GLN A 14 22.23 -22.29 5.24
C GLN A 14 20.93 -21.47 5.18
N PHE A 15 19.74 -22.08 5.03
CA PHE A 15 18.47 -21.35 5.15
C PHE A 15 18.29 -20.69 6.51
N GLN A 16 18.71 -21.38 7.57
CA GLN A 16 18.65 -20.84 8.93
C GLN A 16 19.70 -19.76 9.19
N ALA A 17 20.74 -19.66 8.35
CA ALA A 17 21.83 -18.70 8.50
C ALA A 17 21.63 -17.40 7.69
N ILE A 18 20.70 -17.35 6.72
CA ILE A 18 20.41 -16.12 5.98
C ILE A 18 19.63 -15.17 6.90
N GLU A 19 20.23 -14.02 7.17
CA GLU A 19 19.62 -12.99 8.00
C GLU A 19 18.37 -12.42 7.30
N PRO A 20 17.23 -12.29 8.01
CA PRO A 20 16.01 -11.75 7.44
C PRO A 20 16.17 -10.26 7.09
N PRO A 21 15.69 -9.79 5.92
CA PRO A 21 15.76 -8.38 5.54
C PRO A 21 14.85 -7.49 6.40
N THR A 22 15.43 -6.55 7.14
CA THR A 22 14.66 -5.60 7.97
C THR A 22 14.34 -4.29 7.26
N ASP A 23 15.24 -3.85 6.38
CA ASP A 23 15.22 -2.51 5.79
C ASP A 23 14.72 -2.60 4.35
N PHE A 24 13.47 -2.19 4.15
CA PHE A 24 12.80 -2.21 2.85
C PHE A 24 12.86 -3.57 2.11
N PRO A 25 12.35 -4.66 2.72
CA PRO A 25 12.35 -5.97 2.10
C PRO A 25 11.58 -5.99 0.77
N VAL A 26 12.03 -6.87 -0.12
CA VAL A 26 11.32 -7.23 -1.35
C VAL A 26 10.61 -8.56 -1.14
N PHE A 27 9.28 -8.54 -1.19
CA PHE A 27 8.45 -9.71 -1.02
C PHE A 27 8.25 -10.44 -2.34
N VAL A 28 8.40 -11.76 -2.31
CA VAL A 28 8.04 -12.66 -3.40
C VAL A 28 7.05 -13.69 -2.86
N ASN A 29 5.89 -13.76 -3.49
CA ASN A 29 4.86 -14.73 -3.17
C ASN A 29 4.70 -15.67 -4.36
N THR A 30 4.60 -16.97 -4.10
CA THR A 30 4.42 -17.99 -5.13
C THR A 30 3.23 -18.88 -4.80
N ASP A 31 2.62 -19.50 -5.81
CA ASP A 31 1.55 -20.49 -5.62
C ASP A 31 1.39 -21.35 -6.90
N ILE A 32 1.01 -22.63 -6.78
CA ILE A 32 0.79 -23.52 -7.91
C ILE A 32 -0.61 -23.31 -8.50
N GLU A 33 -0.67 -23.07 -9.80
CA GLU A 33 -1.94 -22.95 -10.51
C GLU A 33 -2.76 -24.25 -10.46
N SER A 34 -4.02 -24.12 -10.02
CA SER A 34 -4.99 -25.22 -9.95
C SER A 34 -4.54 -26.39 -9.05
N SER A 35 -3.76 -26.12 -8.00
CA SER A 35 -3.23 -27.16 -7.10
C SER A 35 -4.30 -28.02 -6.44
N SER A 36 -5.42 -27.43 -5.99
CA SER A 36 -6.52 -28.20 -5.39
C SER A 36 -7.13 -29.21 -6.37
N ALA A 37 -7.24 -28.84 -7.65
CA ALA A 37 -7.73 -29.75 -8.69
C ALA A 37 -6.70 -30.85 -9.01
N LEU A 38 -5.41 -30.50 -9.04
CA LEU A 38 -4.31 -31.46 -9.20
C LEU A 38 -4.29 -32.48 -8.05
N TRP A 39 -4.42 -32.01 -6.81
CA TRP A 39 -4.51 -32.86 -5.62
C TRP A 39 -5.70 -33.81 -5.66
N GLY A 40 -6.87 -33.30 -6.06
CA GLY A 40 -8.10 -34.10 -6.17
C GLY A 40 -8.01 -35.22 -7.21
N ALA A 41 -7.25 -35.02 -8.30
CA ALA A 41 -7.14 -35.99 -9.38
C ALA A 41 -5.95 -36.95 -9.24
N LEU A 42 -4.81 -36.48 -8.73
CA LEU A 42 -3.54 -37.21 -8.78
C LEU A 42 -3.06 -37.76 -7.43
N GLY A 43 -3.60 -37.26 -6.30
CA GLY A 43 -3.28 -37.78 -4.97
C GLY A 43 -1.78 -37.85 -4.69
N SER A 44 -1.25 -39.07 -4.52
CA SER A 44 0.19 -39.28 -4.24
C SER A 44 1.11 -38.77 -5.33
N VAL A 45 0.68 -38.76 -6.60
CA VAL A 45 1.52 -38.24 -7.71
C VAL A 45 1.67 -36.71 -7.59
N MET A 46 0.65 -36.00 -7.08
CA MET A 46 0.77 -34.57 -6.79
C MET A 46 1.69 -34.32 -5.60
N HIS A 47 1.72 -35.23 -4.61
CA HIS A 47 2.66 -35.14 -3.50
C HIS A 47 4.11 -35.19 -3.99
N ASP A 48 4.45 -36.18 -4.84
CA ASP A 48 5.80 -36.31 -5.42
C ASP A 48 6.18 -35.08 -6.26
N ALA A 49 5.22 -34.54 -7.04
CA ALA A 49 5.44 -33.32 -7.81
C ALA A 49 5.64 -32.10 -6.90
N GLN A 50 4.87 -31.97 -5.82
CA GLN A 50 5.03 -30.89 -4.86
C GLN A 50 6.39 -30.96 -4.15
N ASP A 51 6.88 -32.15 -3.81
CA ASP A 51 8.22 -32.31 -3.22
C ASP A 51 9.33 -31.84 -4.18
N ILE A 52 9.23 -32.14 -5.48
CA ILE A 52 10.17 -31.64 -6.50
C ILE A 52 10.12 -30.11 -6.59
N HIS A 53 8.92 -29.53 -6.61
CA HIS A 53 8.71 -28.09 -6.60
C HIS A 53 9.35 -27.43 -5.37
N ASP A 54 9.02 -27.92 -4.19
CA ASP A 54 9.48 -27.40 -2.90
C ASP A 54 10.99 -27.44 -2.76
N ASN A 55 11.59 -28.57 -3.14
CA ASN A 55 13.05 -28.73 -3.13
C ASN A 55 13.71 -27.75 -4.09
N LEU A 56 13.19 -27.60 -5.31
CA LEU A 56 13.73 -26.66 -6.30
C LEU A 56 13.68 -25.21 -5.80
N LEU A 57 12.52 -24.76 -5.31
CA LEU A 57 12.33 -23.39 -4.82
C LEU A 57 13.27 -23.08 -3.68
N ARG A 58 13.45 -24.03 -2.74
CA ARG A 58 14.41 -23.90 -1.65
C ARG A 58 15.84 -23.89 -2.18
N THR A 59 16.26 -24.85 -2.99
CA THR A 59 17.64 -24.91 -3.52
C THR A 59 18.04 -23.62 -4.26
N LEU A 60 17.12 -23.00 -5.00
CA LEU A 60 17.39 -21.72 -5.66
C LEU A 60 17.38 -20.53 -4.71
N LEU A 61 16.73 -20.62 -3.56
CA LEU A 61 16.61 -19.50 -2.63
C LEU A 61 17.97 -19.12 -2.00
N VAL A 62 18.83 -20.11 -1.72
CA VAL A 62 20.17 -19.91 -1.13
C VAL A 62 21.09 -19.05 -2.00
N PRO A 63 21.37 -19.38 -3.27
CA PRO A 63 22.27 -18.57 -4.11
C PRO A 63 21.74 -17.16 -4.39
N HIS A 64 20.44 -16.94 -4.23
CA HIS A 64 19.81 -15.62 -4.34
C HIS A 64 19.62 -14.92 -2.99
N HIS A 65 20.26 -15.40 -1.91
CA HIS A 65 20.22 -14.76 -0.58
C HIS A 65 18.79 -14.46 -0.09
N GLY A 66 17.83 -15.31 -0.48
CA GLY A 66 16.44 -15.15 -0.12
C GLY A 66 16.12 -15.77 1.25
N TYR A 67 15.14 -15.20 1.92
CA TYR A 67 14.65 -15.65 3.22
C TYR A 67 13.24 -16.24 3.08
N GLU A 68 13.05 -17.48 3.53
CA GLU A 68 11.72 -18.12 3.58
C GLU A 68 10.97 -17.67 4.84
N ILE A 69 9.96 -16.81 4.67
CA ILE A 69 9.11 -16.34 5.77
C ILE A 69 8.27 -17.52 6.27
N THR A 70 7.45 -18.07 5.38
CA THR A 70 6.56 -19.19 5.66
C THR A 70 6.19 -19.91 4.37
N THR A 71 5.78 -21.17 4.51
CA THR A 71 5.19 -21.99 3.45
C THR A 71 3.79 -22.39 3.88
N ALA A 72 2.77 -22.13 3.07
CA ALA A 72 1.38 -22.48 3.33
C ALA A 72 0.86 -23.39 2.22
N GLY A 73 0.90 -24.71 2.45
CA GLY A 73 0.59 -25.69 1.42
C GLY A 73 1.65 -25.67 0.31
N ASP A 74 1.24 -25.27 -0.88
CA ASP A 74 2.04 -25.09 -2.10
C ASP A 74 2.49 -23.64 -2.35
N SER A 75 2.09 -22.70 -1.49
CA SER A 75 2.47 -21.30 -1.58
C SER A 75 3.69 -20.98 -0.72
N PHE A 76 4.68 -20.29 -1.31
CA PHE A 76 5.84 -19.75 -0.59
C PHE A 76 5.71 -18.25 -0.41
N GLN A 77 6.05 -17.79 0.79
CA GLN A 77 6.22 -16.38 1.11
C GLN A 77 7.68 -16.13 1.41
N LEU A 78 8.32 -15.30 0.60
CA LEU A 78 9.75 -15.07 0.60
C LEU A 78 10.05 -13.58 0.77
N ALA A 79 11.18 -13.27 1.38
CA ALA A 79 11.71 -11.91 1.47
C ALA A 79 13.16 -11.85 0.98
N PHE A 80 13.52 -10.77 0.29
CA PHE A 80 14.86 -10.50 -0.21
C PHE A 80 15.35 -9.13 0.25
N HIS A 81 16.66 -8.99 0.42
CA HIS A 81 17.31 -7.72 0.77
C HIS A 81 17.30 -6.70 -0.36
N ASN A 82 17.16 -7.15 -1.61
CA ASN A 82 17.20 -6.25 -2.76
C ASN A 82 16.37 -6.79 -3.94
N ILE A 83 16.03 -5.88 -4.87
CA ILE A 83 15.23 -6.20 -6.06
C ILE A 83 15.98 -7.14 -7.00
N ALA A 84 17.31 -7.00 -7.10
CA ALA A 84 18.12 -7.75 -8.05
C ALA A 84 18.03 -9.27 -7.81
N ASP A 85 18.15 -9.68 -6.55
CA ASP A 85 18.10 -11.06 -6.12
C ASP A 85 16.69 -11.64 -6.24
N ALA A 86 15.66 -10.91 -5.81
CA ALA A 86 14.26 -11.33 -5.93
C ALA A 86 13.86 -11.58 -7.39
N VAL A 87 14.27 -10.68 -8.29
CA VAL A 87 14.01 -10.80 -9.72
C VAL A 87 14.77 -11.97 -10.33
N ALA A 88 16.07 -12.10 -10.03
CA ALA A 88 16.90 -13.18 -10.53
C ALA A 88 16.33 -14.55 -10.09
N TYR A 89 15.96 -14.68 -8.82
CA TYR A 89 15.30 -15.87 -8.27
C TYR A 89 14.06 -16.26 -9.08
N CYS A 90 13.15 -15.33 -9.32
CA CYS A 90 11.91 -15.62 -10.05
C CYS A 90 12.19 -16.05 -11.51
N LEU A 91 13.15 -15.40 -12.18
CA LEU A 91 13.53 -15.77 -13.54
C LEU A 91 14.09 -17.21 -13.59
N ASP A 92 15.00 -17.53 -12.67
CA ASP A 92 15.64 -18.84 -12.58
C ASP A 92 14.63 -19.92 -12.21
N VAL A 93 13.72 -19.67 -11.26
CA VAL A 93 12.64 -20.61 -10.90
C VAL A 93 11.80 -20.96 -12.12
N GLN A 94 11.34 -19.99 -12.91
CA GLN A 94 10.54 -20.26 -14.12
C GLN A 94 11.30 -21.10 -15.15
N GLN A 95 12.60 -20.85 -15.34
CA GLN A 95 13.43 -21.60 -16.27
C GLN A 95 13.75 -23.01 -15.77
N LYS A 96 14.00 -23.17 -14.47
CA LYS A 96 14.39 -24.45 -13.86
C LYS A 96 13.21 -25.39 -13.64
N LEU A 97 12.00 -24.88 -13.41
CA LEU A 97 10.78 -25.70 -13.36
C LEU A 97 10.55 -26.46 -14.66
N LEU A 98 10.89 -25.87 -15.81
CA LEU A 98 10.81 -26.53 -17.12
C LEU A 98 11.80 -27.68 -17.31
N GLN A 99 12.85 -27.73 -16.49
CA GLN A 99 13.93 -28.71 -16.59
C GLN A 99 13.78 -29.86 -15.59
N GLN A 100 12.81 -29.78 -14.68
CA GLN A 100 12.61 -30.83 -13.67
C GLN A 100 12.05 -32.11 -14.29
N GLU A 101 12.46 -33.24 -13.70
CA GLU A 101 11.97 -34.57 -14.07
C GLU A 101 10.65 -34.86 -13.35
N TRP A 102 9.57 -34.28 -13.86
CA TRP A 102 8.24 -34.47 -13.29
C TRP A 102 7.76 -35.94 -13.44
N PRO A 103 7.00 -36.48 -12.48
CA PRO A 103 6.42 -37.82 -12.60
C PRO A 103 5.62 -37.98 -13.90
N GLN A 104 5.80 -39.09 -14.63
CA GLN A 104 5.12 -39.31 -15.92
C GLN A 104 3.60 -39.15 -15.82
N ALA A 105 2.99 -39.74 -14.79
CA ALA A 105 1.56 -39.62 -14.52
C ALA A 105 1.11 -38.17 -14.25
N PHE A 106 2.00 -37.31 -13.73
CA PHE A 106 1.73 -35.89 -13.57
C PHE A 106 1.67 -35.21 -14.93
N VAL A 107 2.65 -35.45 -15.81
CA VAL A 107 2.71 -34.86 -17.16
C VAL A 107 1.53 -35.32 -18.02
N ASP A 108 1.18 -36.61 -17.91
CA ASP A 108 0.12 -37.25 -18.72
C ASP A 108 -1.31 -36.87 -18.29
N CYS A 109 -1.50 -36.15 -17.19
CA CYS A 109 -2.84 -35.75 -16.75
C CYS A 109 -3.47 -34.66 -17.64
N HIS A 110 -2.65 -33.93 -18.42
CA HIS A 110 -3.04 -32.84 -19.32
C HIS A 110 -3.94 -31.75 -18.68
N MET A 111 -3.98 -31.66 -17.35
CA MET A 111 -4.73 -30.63 -16.64
C MET A 111 -4.04 -29.26 -16.78
N PRO A 112 -4.77 -28.13 -16.67
CA PRO A 112 -4.21 -26.79 -16.90
C PRO A 112 -2.89 -26.52 -16.16
N GLY A 113 -2.76 -26.92 -14.89
CA GLY A 113 -1.55 -26.70 -14.09
C GLY A 113 -0.36 -27.64 -14.36
N SER A 114 -0.51 -28.63 -15.26
CA SER A 114 0.53 -29.62 -15.61
C SER A 114 0.78 -29.72 -17.14
N ALA A 115 -0.16 -29.26 -17.96
CA ALA A 115 -0.14 -29.47 -19.39
C ALA A 115 1.15 -28.92 -20.05
N THR A 116 1.82 -29.81 -20.79
CA THR A 116 3.03 -29.46 -21.54
C THR A 116 2.66 -28.78 -22.85
N ILE A 117 3.19 -27.58 -23.08
CA ILE A 117 2.93 -26.78 -24.28
C ILE A 117 4.26 -26.51 -24.97
N THR A 118 4.32 -26.82 -26.27
CA THR A 118 5.48 -26.57 -27.12
C THR A 118 5.14 -25.57 -28.22
N THR A 119 6.14 -24.80 -28.66
CA THR A 119 6.03 -23.88 -29.80
C THR A 119 7.02 -24.27 -30.89
N HIS A 120 6.53 -24.33 -32.14
CA HIS A 120 7.36 -24.56 -33.32
C HIS A 120 7.79 -23.21 -33.91
N GLN A 121 9.07 -22.86 -33.73
CA GLN A 121 9.62 -21.63 -34.32
C GLN A 121 9.99 -21.80 -35.82
N SER A 122 10.30 -23.01 -36.27
CA SER A 122 10.65 -23.33 -37.66
C SER A 122 10.57 -24.84 -37.90
N LEU A 123 10.27 -25.27 -39.13
CA LEU A 123 10.17 -26.69 -39.52
C LEU A 123 11.47 -27.49 -39.29
N LEU A 124 12.62 -26.82 -39.25
CA LEU A 124 13.95 -27.44 -39.06
C LEU A 124 14.45 -27.42 -37.61
N LYS A 125 13.80 -26.67 -36.71
CA LYS A 125 14.21 -26.57 -35.31
C LYS A 125 13.34 -27.47 -34.44
N ARG A 126 13.94 -28.06 -33.39
CA ARG A 126 13.18 -28.82 -32.38
C ARG A 126 12.12 -27.91 -31.75
N PRO A 127 10.92 -28.44 -31.46
CA PRO A 127 9.90 -27.69 -30.73
C PRO A 127 10.46 -27.23 -29.39
N LYS A 128 10.27 -25.95 -29.09
CA LYS A 128 10.71 -25.36 -27.82
C LYS A 128 9.61 -25.58 -26.80
N MET A 129 9.95 -26.18 -25.65
CA MET A 129 9.01 -26.30 -24.53
C MET A 129 8.82 -24.93 -23.88
N VAL A 130 7.56 -24.51 -23.78
CA VAL A 130 7.16 -23.22 -23.20
C VAL A 130 6.53 -23.44 -21.83
N PHE A 131 5.74 -24.50 -21.67
CA PHE A 131 5.24 -24.98 -20.38
C PHE A 131 5.53 -26.48 -20.24
N HIS A 132 5.93 -26.91 -19.06
CA HIS A 132 6.17 -28.31 -18.72
C HIS A 132 6.12 -28.48 -17.20
N GLY A 133 5.30 -29.42 -16.74
CA GLY A 133 5.10 -29.69 -15.31
C GLY A 133 4.37 -28.58 -14.57
N VAL A 134 4.69 -28.42 -13.29
CA VAL A 134 4.00 -27.52 -12.36
C VAL A 134 4.09 -26.07 -12.84
N ARG A 135 2.95 -25.39 -12.89
CA ARG A 135 2.86 -23.97 -13.23
C ARG A 135 2.77 -23.11 -11.98
N VAL A 136 3.84 -22.39 -11.68
CA VAL A 136 3.91 -21.51 -10.51
C VAL A 136 3.64 -20.07 -10.92
N ARG A 137 2.64 -19.43 -10.30
CA ARG A 137 2.45 -17.97 -10.40
C ARG A 137 3.34 -17.29 -9.36
N MET A 138 3.94 -16.16 -9.70
CA MET A 138 4.80 -15.41 -8.79
C MET A 138 4.48 -13.92 -8.83
N GLY A 139 4.44 -13.29 -7.66
CA GLY A 139 4.30 -11.85 -7.49
C GLY A 139 5.54 -11.27 -6.81
N ILE A 140 6.05 -10.14 -7.30
CA ILE A 140 7.17 -9.41 -6.70
C ILE A 140 6.74 -7.99 -6.32
N HIS A 141 6.91 -7.65 -5.05
CA HIS A 141 6.65 -6.33 -4.52
C HIS A 141 7.81 -5.84 -3.66
N ALA A 142 8.33 -4.65 -3.97
CA ALA A 142 9.36 -4.00 -3.18
C ALA A 142 8.68 -3.00 -2.26
N SER A 143 8.86 -3.20 -0.95
CA SER A 143 8.24 -2.32 0.05
C SER A 143 8.64 -0.86 -0.15
N ASN A 144 7.70 0.03 0.15
CA ASN A 144 7.87 1.47 0.02
C ASN A 144 7.54 2.14 1.35
N PRO A 145 8.37 3.08 1.86
CA PRO A 145 8.03 3.81 3.08
C PRO A 145 6.69 4.56 3.04
N ALA A 146 6.16 4.85 1.84
CA ALA A 146 4.82 5.42 1.67
C ALA A 146 3.67 4.46 2.06
N GLU A 147 3.93 3.16 2.18
CA GLU A 147 2.94 2.14 2.53
C GLU A 147 2.71 2.02 4.05
N GLY A 148 3.43 2.83 4.83
CA GLY A 148 3.35 2.87 6.29
C GLY A 148 4.36 1.94 6.97
N ASP A 149 4.17 1.76 8.27
CA ASP A 149 5.10 0.98 9.10
C ASP A 149 5.02 -0.51 8.77
N LEU A 150 6.18 -1.10 8.48
CA LEU A 150 6.36 -2.54 8.39
C LEU A 150 6.88 -3.05 9.73
N VAL A 151 6.07 -3.84 10.42
CA VAL A 151 6.42 -4.40 11.73
C VAL A 151 7.13 -5.74 11.52
N ASN A 152 8.40 -5.77 11.89
CA ASN A 152 9.24 -6.96 11.85
C ASN A 152 9.29 -7.60 13.25
N GLN A 153 8.81 -8.83 13.39
CA GLN A 153 8.80 -9.54 14.67
C GLN A 153 9.27 -10.98 14.53
N VAL A 154 10.23 -11.37 15.36
CA VAL A 154 10.64 -12.78 15.45
C VAL A 154 9.55 -13.55 16.20
N HIS A 155 8.99 -14.57 15.55
CA HIS A 155 7.98 -15.41 16.18
C HIS A 155 8.59 -16.20 17.35
N PRO A 156 7.98 -16.16 18.55
CA PRO A 156 8.59 -16.66 19.78
C PRO A 156 8.81 -18.18 19.80
N VAL A 157 8.06 -18.94 18.99
CA VAL A 157 8.14 -20.41 18.97
C VAL A 157 9.00 -20.91 17.81
N THR A 158 8.87 -20.32 16.62
CA THR A 158 9.55 -20.82 15.40
C THR A 158 10.89 -20.14 15.18
N GLY A 159 11.16 -19.01 15.85
CA GLY A 159 12.38 -18.22 15.65
C GLY A 159 12.47 -17.55 14.27
N ARG A 160 11.42 -17.64 13.45
CA ARG A 160 11.37 -17.02 12.12
C ARG A 160 10.92 -15.57 12.19
N MET A 161 11.44 -14.74 11.31
CA MET A 161 10.99 -13.36 11.14
C MET A 161 9.61 -13.34 10.49
N MET A 162 8.68 -12.60 11.09
CA MET A 162 7.38 -12.29 10.53
C MET A 162 7.34 -10.83 10.14
N TYR A 163 6.67 -10.55 9.02
CA TYR A 163 6.44 -9.22 8.50
C TYR A 163 4.94 -8.93 8.58
N VAL A 164 4.57 -7.79 9.16
CA VAL A 164 3.18 -7.34 9.23
C VAL A 164 3.13 -5.90 8.76
N GLY A 165 2.40 -5.66 7.67
CA GLY A 165 2.26 -4.32 7.10
C GLY A 165 1.61 -4.37 5.72
N LEU A 166 1.26 -3.20 5.19
CA LEU A 166 0.61 -3.10 3.89
C LEU A 166 1.48 -3.68 2.76
N SER A 167 2.81 -3.46 2.79
CA SER A 167 3.73 -4.00 1.79
C SER A 167 3.69 -5.52 1.70
N GLU A 168 3.56 -6.22 2.83
CA GLU A 168 3.48 -7.68 2.87
C GLU A 168 2.16 -8.17 2.23
N LEU A 169 1.05 -7.49 2.53
CA LEU A 169 -0.25 -7.77 1.92
C LEU A 169 -0.25 -7.51 0.41
N ILE A 170 0.36 -6.41 -0.05
CA ILE A 170 0.50 -6.12 -1.48
C ILE A 170 1.26 -7.25 -2.18
N GLY A 171 2.34 -7.76 -1.58
CA GLY A 171 3.10 -8.89 -2.13
C GLY A 171 2.24 -10.13 -2.40
N ARG A 172 1.35 -10.47 -1.46
CA ARG A 172 0.38 -11.57 -1.60
C ARG A 172 -0.58 -11.34 -2.76
N GLU A 173 -1.26 -10.19 -2.75
CA GLU A 173 -2.26 -9.84 -3.77
C GLU A 173 -1.67 -9.79 -5.18
N VAL A 174 -0.42 -9.30 -5.32
CA VAL A 174 0.27 -9.23 -6.61
C VAL A 174 0.48 -10.61 -7.24
N SER A 175 0.71 -11.64 -6.43
CA SER A 175 0.84 -13.02 -6.94
C SER A 175 -0.49 -13.57 -7.44
N ASP A 176 -1.60 -13.25 -6.75
CA ASP A 176 -2.94 -13.74 -7.09
C ASP A 176 -3.53 -13.12 -8.36
N ILE A 177 -3.01 -11.97 -8.79
CA ILE A 177 -3.30 -11.38 -10.11
C ILE A 177 -2.77 -12.27 -11.25
N GLY A 178 -1.65 -12.95 -11.03
CA GLY A 178 -0.93 -13.72 -12.04
C GLY A 178 -1.55 -15.09 -12.36
N CYS A 179 -1.26 -15.60 -13.57
CA CYS A 179 -1.55 -16.98 -13.95
C CYS A 179 -0.33 -17.90 -13.73
N GLY A 180 -0.54 -19.22 -13.76
CA GLY A 180 0.54 -20.18 -13.60
C GLY A 180 1.63 -20.03 -14.65
N GLY A 181 2.88 -19.82 -14.21
CA GLY A 181 4.04 -19.58 -15.07
C GLY A 181 4.28 -18.11 -15.42
N GLN A 182 3.51 -17.19 -14.83
CA GLN A 182 3.64 -15.74 -14.97
C GLN A 182 4.34 -15.14 -13.74
N ILE A 183 5.15 -14.11 -13.98
CA ILE A 183 5.74 -13.28 -12.92
C ILE A 183 5.11 -11.89 -13.03
N ILE A 184 4.37 -11.46 -12.02
CA ILE A 184 3.83 -10.09 -11.92
C ILE A 184 4.73 -9.28 -11.01
N ILE A 185 5.06 -8.07 -11.44
CA ILE A 185 5.94 -7.15 -10.72
C ILE A 185 5.27 -5.80 -10.55
N THR A 186 5.54 -5.15 -9.42
CA THR A 186 5.01 -3.80 -9.13
C THR A 186 5.91 -2.69 -9.69
N ALA A 187 5.36 -1.48 -9.78
CA ALA A 187 6.02 -0.28 -10.30
C ALA A 187 7.46 -0.01 -9.80
N PRO A 188 7.85 -0.21 -8.52
CA PRO A 188 9.22 0.04 -8.08
C PRO A 188 10.22 -0.89 -8.80
N ILE A 189 9.85 -2.16 -8.99
CA ILE A 189 10.66 -3.16 -9.70
C ILE A 189 10.78 -2.78 -11.18
N VAL A 190 9.69 -2.31 -11.80
CA VAL A 190 9.72 -1.85 -13.20
C VAL A 190 10.68 -0.67 -13.36
N ARG A 191 10.65 0.30 -12.43
CA ARG A 191 11.57 1.44 -12.44
C ARG A 191 13.02 0.98 -12.32
N TRP A 192 13.30 0.05 -11.40
CA TRP A 192 14.62 -0.52 -11.20
C TRP A 192 15.10 -1.29 -12.45
N LEU A 193 14.25 -2.12 -13.04
CA LEU A 193 14.55 -2.88 -14.27
C LEU A 193 14.82 -1.97 -15.46
N ARG A 194 14.00 -0.92 -15.65
CA ARG A 194 14.19 0.05 -16.75
C ARG A 194 15.60 0.64 -16.73
N ILE A 195 16.07 1.06 -15.56
CA ILE A 195 17.39 1.65 -15.40
C ILE A 195 18.49 0.62 -15.68
N ASN A 196 18.39 -0.56 -15.06
CA ASN A 196 19.41 -1.61 -15.21
C ASN A 196 19.53 -2.15 -16.63
N LEU A 197 18.39 -2.37 -17.31
CA LEU A 197 18.35 -2.84 -18.70
C LEU A 197 18.84 -1.76 -19.68
N ALA A 198 18.48 -0.50 -19.47
CA ALA A 198 18.97 0.62 -20.30
C ALA A 198 20.48 0.82 -20.17
N GLN A 199 21.02 0.69 -18.96
CA GLN A 199 22.44 0.81 -18.67
C GLN A 199 23.26 -0.45 -19.00
N ARG A 200 22.60 -1.57 -19.31
CA ARG A 200 23.25 -2.87 -19.57
C ARG A 200 24.22 -3.26 -18.45
N THR A 201 23.77 -3.14 -17.20
CA THR A 201 24.56 -3.52 -16.02
C THR A 201 24.99 -4.99 -16.10
N GLU A 202 26.02 -5.39 -15.34
CA GLU A 202 26.46 -6.79 -15.30
C GLU A 202 25.30 -7.73 -14.89
N TRP A 203 24.45 -7.27 -13.97
CA TRP A 203 23.24 -8.00 -13.60
C TRP A 203 22.29 -8.21 -14.79
N ALA A 204 22.04 -7.17 -15.59
CA ALA A 204 21.15 -7.25 -16.77
C ALA A 204 21.71 -8.16 -17.88
N LYS A 205 23.04 -8.26 -18.00
CA LYS A 205 23.70 -9.20 -18.92
C LYS A 205 23.57 -10.65 -18.44
N ALA A 206 23.69 -10.87 -17.13
CA ALA A 206 23.57 -12.19 -16.52
C ALA A 206 22.14 -12.73 -16.54
N HIS A 207 21.14 -11.84 -16.43
CA HIS A 207 19.72 -12.21 -16.36
C HIS A 207 18.91 -11.60 -17.51
N PRO A 208 19.03 -12.14 -18.74
CA PRO A 208 18.32 -11.60 -19.90
C PRO A 208 16.81 -11.76 -19.70
N CYS A 209 16.12 -10.63 -19.54
CA CYS A 209 14.68 -10.57 -19.31
C CYS A 209 14.00 -9.45 -20.09
N PHE A 210 12.68 -9.57 -20.22
CA PHE A 210 11.79 -8.59 -20.82
C PHE A 210 10.63 -8.34 -19.87
N TYR A 211 10.12 -7.11 -19.81
CA TYR A 211 8.89 -6.80 -19.09
C TYR A 211 7.85 -6.16 -20.02
N LEU A 212 6.58 -6.53 -19.83
CA LEU A 212 5.44 -5.96 -20.52
C LEU A 212 4.60 -5.16 -19.52
N ASP A 213 4.42 -3.87 -19.78
CA ASP A 213 3.54 -3.03 -18.98
C ASP A 213 2.08 -3.50 -19.12
N MET A 214 1.43 -3.76 -17.98
CA MET A 214 0.04 -4.21 -17.93
C MET A 214 -0.90 -3.10 -17.45
N GLY A 215 -0.37 -1.92 -17.14
CA GLY A 215 -1.11 -0.76 -16.66
C GLY A 215 -1.42 -0.82 -15.17
N VAL A 216 -2.50 -0.16 -14.79
CA VAL A 216 -2.94 -0.02 -13.40
C VAL A 216 -4.00 -1.06 -13.10
N HIS A 217 -3.86 -1.74 -11.97
CA HIS A 217 -4.79 -2.74 -11.49
C HIS A 217 -5.34 -2.34 -10.11
N HIS A 218 -6.66 -2.35 -9.97
CA HIS A 218 -7.33 -2.08 -8.72
C HIS A 218 -7.41 -3.37 -7.89
N ILE A 219 -6.86 -3.35 -6.68
CA ILE A 219 -6.95 -4.46 -5.72
C ILE A 219 -8.14 -4.19 -4.80
N GLU A 220 -9.23 -4.95 -4.96
CA GLU A 220 -10.50 -4.74 -4.23
C GLU A 220 -10.31 -4.84 -2.69
N ASP A 221 -9.55 -5.83 -2.23
CA ASP A 221 -9.40 -6.13 -0.80
C ASP A 221 -8.58 -5.07 -0.05
N LEU A 222 -7.59 -4.48 -0.74
CA LEU A 222 -6.74 -3.42 -0.20
C LEU A 222 -7.26 -2.01 -0.54
N ARG A 223 -8.19 -1.89 -1.50
CA ARG A 223 -8.70 -0.62 -2.04
C ARG A 223 -7.60 0.32 -2.55
N ILE A 224 -6.63 -0.26 -3.25
CA ILE A 224 -5.51 0.48 -3.83
C ILE A 224 -5.41 0.23 -5.33
N ASP A 225 -4.89 1.23 -6.05
CA ASP A 225 -4.54 1.12 -7.45
C ASP A 225 -3.04 0.90 -7.58
N LEU A 226 -2.65 -0.19 -8.25
CA LEU A 226 -1.27 -0.62 -8.34
C LEU A 226 -0.82 -0.69 -9.80
N GLY A 227 0.25 0.02 -10.13
CA GLY A 227 0.93 -0.14 -11.42
C GLY A 227 1.65 -1.48 -11.48
N ILE A 228 1.28 -2.33 -12.43
CA ILE A 228 1.82 -3.68 -12.58
C ILE A 228 2.38 -3.93 -13.98
N ALA A 229 3.38 -4.80 -14.04
CA ALA A 229 3.93 -5.32 -15.28
C ALA A 229 4.15 -6.82 -15.18
N GLN A 230 4.18 -7.48 -16.32
CA GLN A 230 4.60 -8.88 -16.41
C GLN A 230 6.10 -8.93 -16.68
N LEU A 231 6.84 -9.71 -15.91
CA LEU A 231 8.24 -10.03 -16.14
C LEU A 231 8.37 -11.42 -16.80
N VAL A 232 9.24 -11.54 -17.80
CA VAL A 232 9.46 -12.80 -18.53
C VAL A 232 10.95 -12.99 -18.83
N PRO A 233 11.52 -14.19 -18.59
CA PRO A 233 12.85 -14.55 -19.09
C PRO A 233 12.89 -14.47 -20.63
N MET A 234 13.99 -14.01 -21.21
CA MET A 234 14.10 -13.90 -22.69
C MET A 234 13.91 -15.26 -23.38
N ASP A 235 14.32 -16.35 -22.72
CA ASP A 235 14.11 -17.71 -23.20
C ASP A 235 12.66 -18.17 -23.15
N LEU A 236 11.74 -17.41 -22.57
CA LEU A 236 10.32 -17.76 -22.43
C LEU A 236 9.39 -16.67 -22.94
N MET A 237 9.89 -15.77 -23.79
CA MET A 237 9.09 -14.67 -24.37
C MET A 237 7.82 -15.15 -25.07
N GLU A 238 7.79 -16.36 -25.60
CA GLU A 238 6.61 -16.93 -26.24
C GLU A 238 5.41 -17.06 -25.28
N ARG A 239 5.64 -17.06 -23.96
CA ARG A 239 4.58 -17.09 -22.95
C ARG A 239 3.72 -15.83 -22.93
N VAL A 240 4.26 -14.66 -23.29
CA VAL A 240 3.57 -13.36 -23.14
C VAL A 240 2.18 -13.36 -23.79
N GLY A 241 2.05 -13.96 -24.98
CA GLY A 241 0.77 -14.03 -25.71
C GLY A 241 -0.12 -15.21 -25.34
N MET A 242 0.29 -16.07 -24.40
CA MET A 242 -0.42 -17.30 -24.04
C MET A 242 -1.27 -17.17 -22.77
N PHE A 243 -1.02 -16.14 -21.96
CA PHE A 243 -1.80 -15.90 -20.75
C PHE A 243 -3.15 -15.27 -21.09
N PRO A 244 -4.23 -15.67 -20.39
CA PRO A 244 -5.50 -14.98 -20.51
C PRO A 244 -5.33 -13.51 -20.07
N PRO A 245 -6.23 -12.60 -20.49
CA PRO A 245 -6.27 -11.28 -19.90
C PRO A 245 -6.39 -11.39 -18.39
N LEU A 246 -5.76 -10.46 -17.66
CA LEU A 246 -5.84 -10.42 -16.20
C LEU A 246 -7.29 -10.57 -15.76
N ARG A 247 -7.50 -11.29 -14.65
CA ARG A 247 -8.82 -11.48 -14.04
C ARG A 247 -9.35 -10.11 -13.59
N SER A 248 -9.94 -9.37 -14.53
CA SER A 248 -10.50 -8.05 -14.30
C SER A 248 -11.86 -8.21 -13.63
N ARG A 249 -11.91 -8.03 -12.32
CA ARG A 249 -13.01 -7.26 -11.75
C ARG A 249 -12.57 -5.80 -11.77
N GLY A 250 -13.18 -4.99 -12.63
CA GLY A 250 -12.96 -3.54 -12.66
C GLY A 250 -11.68 -3.07 -13.37
N ARG A 251 -11.59 -3.24 -14.69
CA ARG A 251 -10.68 -2.43 -15.51
C ARG A 251 -11.21 -0.99 -15.57
N LEU A 252 -10.60 -0.08 -14.82
CA LEU A 252 -10.79 1.37 -15.01
C LEU A 252 -9.98 1.79 -16.25
N ASP A 253 -10.65 1.96 -17.39
CA ASP A 253 -10.08 2.63 -18.56
C ASP A 253 -9.97 4.14 -18.26
N THR A 254 -8.94 4.55 -17.52
CA THR A 254 -8.57 5.96 -17.40
C THR A 254 -7.69 6.36 -18.59
N SER A 255 -8.05 7.49 -19.21
CA SER A 255 -7.46 8.03 -20.43
C SER A 255 -5.93 8.18 -20.33
N ARG A 256 -5.25 7.62 -21.33
CA ARG A 256 -3.80 7.59 -21.52
C ARG A 256 -3.22 9.00 -21.71
N THR A 257 -2.46 9.50 -20.74
CA THR A 257 -1.46 10.56 -20.93
C THR A 257 -0.08 10.04 -20.55
N ALA A 258 0.93 10.36 -21.37
CA ALA A 258 2.25 9.74 -21.35
C ALA A 258 3.06 9.97 -20.05
N GLU A 259 2.62 10.89 -19.20
CA GLU A 259 3.37 11.39 -18.04
C GLU A 259 3.13 10.61 -16.72
N ASN A 260 2.12 9.72 -16.65
CA ASN A 260 1.69 9.10 -15.37
C ASN A 260 2.03 7.61 -15.18
N HIS A 261 2.93 7.03 -15.99
CA HIS A 261 3.10 5.58 -16.00
C HIS A 261 3.60 4.93 -14.67
N TYR A 262 4.16 5.69 -13.71
CA TYR A 262 4.69 5.14 -12.44
C TYR A 262 4.58 6.12 -11.25
N SER A 263 3.65 7.07 -11.28
CA SER A 263 3.37 7.98 -10.15
C SER A 263 2.48 7.34 -9.07
N LEU A 264 1.92 6.15 -9.32
CA LEU A 264 1.03 5.44 -8.39
C LEU A 264 1.76 4.67 -7.27
N LEU A 265 2.91 5.18 -6.84
CA LEU A 265 3.52 4.81 -5.56
C LEU A 265 3.44 5.97 -4.56
N ILE A 266 2.81 7.09 -4.96
CA ILE A 266 2.57 8.24 -4.11
C ILE A 266 1.07 8.56 -4.16
N SER A 267 0.44 8.25 -3.02
CA SER A 267 -0.86 8.70 -2.54
C SER A 267 -2.08 7.90 -2.99
N PRO A 268 -3.09 7.70 -2.09
CA PRO A 268 -4.46 7.96 -2.50
C PRO A 268 -4.46 9.41 -3.00
N VAL A 269 -4.22 9.62 -4.29
CA VAL A 269 -4.69 10.83 -4.92
C VAL A 269 -6.18 10.56 -5.08
N PRO A 270 -7.08 11.27 -4.37
CA PRO A 270 -8.48 11.21 -4.74
C PRO A 270 -8.51 11.64 -6.21
N HIS A 271 -8.90 10.72 -7.09
CA HIS A 271 -9.13 10.99 -8.50
C HIS A 271 -9.75 12.37 -8.61
N HIS A 272 -9.10 13.40 -9.14
CA HIS A 272 -9.70 14.75 -9.07
C HIS A 272 -10.96 14.95 -9.94
N ASP A 273 -11.46 13.88 -10.57
CA ASP A 273 -12.47 13.87 -11.63
C ASP A 273 -13.63 12.86 -11.47
N ASP A 274 -13.73 12.12 -10.36
CA ASP A 274 -14.98 11.44 -9.98
C ASP A 274 -16.07 12.47 -9.58
N PRO A 275 -17.26 12.51 -10.20
CA PRO A 275 -18.31 13.48 -9.87
C PRO A 275 -18.92 13.31 -8.46
N SER A 276 -18.38 12.39 -7.65
CA SER A 276 -18.86 11.96 -6.33
C SER A 276 -18.13 12.63 -5.15
N TYR A 277 -17.21 13.59 -5.38
CA TYR A 277 -16.48 14.30 -4.31
C TYR A 277 -17.33 15.34 -3.59
N ALA A 278 -17.97 14.90 -2.51
CA ALA A 278 -18.76 15.75 -1.66
C ALA A 278 -17.87 16.63 -0.78
N PHE A 279 -17.85 17.93 -1.08
CA PHE A 279 -17.95 19.05 -0.14
C PHE A 279 -17.68 18.75 1.37
N PRO A 280 -16.85 19.53 2.10
CA PRO A 280 -16.43 19.26 3.49
C PRO A 280 -17.61 19.42 4.47
N ALA A 281 -18.42 18.37 4.57
CA ALA A 281 -19.72 18.39 5.24
C ALA A 281 -19.60 18.64 6.75
N TRP A 282 -18.55 18.10 7.37
CA TRP A 282 -18.28 18.23 8.80
C TRP A 282 -17.76 19.63 9.16
N THR A 283 -16.85 20.20 8.37
CA THR A 283 -16.47 21.62 8.50
C THR A 283 -17.68 22.55 8.34
N LEU A 284 -18.55 22.33 7.34
CA LEU A 284 -19.76 23.14 7.18
C LEU A 284 -20.71 22.99 8.37
N LEU A 285 -20.96 21.76 8.82
CA LEU A 285 -21.78 21.50 10.00
C LEU A 285 -21.23 22.24 11.22
N TYR A 286 -19.90 22.23 11.40
CA TYR A 286 -19.24 22.94 12.48
C TYR A 286 -19.41 24.46 12.36
N VAL A 287 -19.30 25.04 11.16
CA VAL A 287 -19.60 26.47 10.90
C VAL A 287 -21.06 26.80 11.28
N VAL A 288 -22.03 25.96 10.89
CA VAL A 288 -23.45 26.16 11.21
C VAL A 288 -23.69 26.13 12.71
N VAL A 289 -23.14 25.14 13.41
CA VAL A 289 -23.25 25.02 14.88
C VAL A 289 -22.61 26.23 15.57
N MET A 290 -21.45 26.68 15.10
CA MET A 290 -20.79 27.87 15.63
C MET A 290 -21.57 29.16 15.37
N ALA A 291 -22.21 29.31 14.21
CA ALA A 291 -23.06 30.45 13.89
C ALA A 291 -24.30 30.51 14.81
N LEU A 292 -24.91 29.36 15.10
CA LEU A 292 -26.01 29.27 16.08
C LEU A 292 -25.53 29.63 17.49
N SER A 293 -24.35 29.14 17.90
CA SER A 293 -23.72 29.51 19.18
C SER A 293 -23.42 31.01 19.26
N LEU A 294 -22.95 31.62 18.18
CA LEU A 294 -22.71 33.07 18.09
C LEU A 294 -24.01 33.86 18.27
N ALA A 295 -25.08 33.48 17.56
CA ALA A 295 -26.38 34.15 17.68
C ALA A 295 -26.94 34.03 19.10
N ALA A 296 -26.87 32.86 19.71
CA ALA A 296 -27.34 32.62 21.08
C ALA A 296 -26.52 33.41 22.12
N SER A 297 -25.19 33.40 22.02
CA SER A 297 -24.32 34.13 22.95
C SER A 297 -24.42 35.64 22.79
N PHE A 298 -24.56 36.14 21.56
CA PHE A 298 -24.72 37.57 21.29
C PHE A 298 -26.06 38.09 21.80
N THR A 299 -27.16 37.37 21.55
CA THR A 299 -28.48 37.74 22.08
C THR A 299 -28.51 37.71 23.61
N ALA A 300 -27.88 36.72 24.25
CA ALA A 300 -27.71 36.67 25.70
C ALA A 300 -26.90 37.87 26.23
N ALA A 301 -25.79 38.22 25.58
CA ALA A 301 -24.98 39.38 25.95
C ALA A 301 -25.78 40.69 25.84
N LEU A 302 -26.57 40.88 24.79
CA LEU A 302 -27.43 42.06 24.63
C LEU A 302 -28.52 42.14 25.71
N ALA A 303 -29.17 41.01 26.01
CA ALA A 303 -30.18 40.94 27.06
C ALA A 303 -29.58 41.27 28.44
N LEU A 304 -28.42 40.69 28.77
CA LEU A 304 -27.70 40.95 30.01
C LEU A 304 -27.18 42.39 30.09
N HIS A 305 -26.72 42.97 28.98
CA HIS A 305 -26.29 44.37 28.95
C HIS A 305 -27.45 45.33 29.19
N LYS A 306 -28.65 45.01 28.71
CA LYS A 306 -29.86 45.79 29.02
C LYS A 306 -30.26 45.63 30.49
N TYR A 307 -30.16 44.41 31.02
CA TYR A 307 -30.49 44.10 32.41
C TYR A 307 -29.49 44.69 33.42
N SER A 308 -28.20 44.72 33.10
CA SER A 308 -27.15 45.27 33.97
C SER A 308 -27.27 46.78 34.19
N LYS A 309 -27.99 47.49 33.30
CA LYS A 309 -28.35 48.91 33.50
C LYS A 309 -29.44 49.10 34.56
N LEU A 310 -30.20 48.06 34.88
CA LEU A 310 -31.31 48.08 35.83
C LEU A 310 -30.92 47.47 37.19
N VAL A 311 -30.03 46.47 37.20
CA VAL A 311 -29.65 45.72 38.40
C VAL A 311 -28.13 45.60 38.48
N SER A 312 -27.54 46.05 39.60
CA SER A 312 -26.12 45.88 39.88
C SER A 312 -25.89 44.59 40.67
N SER A 313 -25.46 43.53 39.99
CA SER A 313 -25.11 42.24 40.59
C SER A 313 -23.81 41.72 39.98
N CYS A 314 -22.90 41.23 40.83
CA CYS A 314 -21.62 40.64 40.41
C CYS A 314 -21.83 39.51 39.39
N ILE A 315 -22.80 38.63 39.67
CA ILE A 315 -23.19 37.51 38.80
C ILE A 315 -23.61 38.01 37.42
N CYS A 316 -24.40 39.09 37.35
CA CYS A 316 -24.86 39.65 36.08
C CYS A 316 -23.70 40.19 35.22
N TYR A 317 -22.71 40.84 35.85
CA TYR A 317 -21.52 41.34 35.15
C TYR A 317 -20.62 40.19 34.69
N ALA A 318 -20.41 39.18 35.52
CA ALA A 318 -19.62 38.00 35.15
C ALA A 318 -20.27 37.23 33.99
N MET A 319 -21.60 37.04 34.01
CA MET A 319 -22.33 36.43 32.88
C MET A 319 -22.24 37.29 31.61
N LEU A 320 -22.38 38.62 31.72
CA LEU A 320 -22.25 39.53 30.57
C LEU A 320 -20.88 39.37 29.91
N HIS A 321 -19.80 39.44 30.69
CA HIS A 321 -18.45 39.29 30.16
C HIS A 321 -18.21 37.90 29.57
N PHE A 322 -18.66 36.83 30.24
CA PHE A 322 -18.61 35.47 29.69
C PHE A 322 -19.24 35.38 28.29
N PHE A 323 -20.48 35.86 28.12
CA PHE A 323 -21.17 35.79 26.83
C PHE A 323 -20.55 36.70 25.76
N THR A 324 -19.97 37.85 26.15
CA THR A 324 -19.23 38.70 25.20
C THR A 324 -17.97 38.00 24.67
N TRP A 325 -17.15 37.40 25.54
CA TRP A 325 -15.95 36.67 25.13
C TRP A 325 -16.28 35.40 24.34
N LYS A 326 -17.37 34.70 24.70
CA LYS A 326 -17.88 33.55 23.94
C LYS A 326 -18.37 33.94 22.54
N SER A 327 -18.95 35.13 22.38
CA SER A 327 -19.34 35.68 21.07
C SER A 327 -18.10 35.99 20.23
N ILE A 328 -17.07 36.61 20.81
CA ILE A 328 -15.80 36.90 20.13
C ILE A 328 -15.12 35.59 19.69
N TYR A 329 -15.01 34.60 20.58
CA TYR A 329 -14.48 33.27 20.23
C TYR A 329 -15.22 32.66 19.04
N SER A 330 -16.56 32.66 19.09
CA SER A 330 -17.37 32.03 18.03
C SER A 330 -17.18 32.74 16.69
N LEU A 331 -17.11 34.07 16.68
CA LEU A 331 -16.86 34.87 15.48
C LEU A 331 -15.50 34.53 14.85
N PHE A 332 -14.41 34.57 15.63
CA PHE A 332 -13.07 34.31 15.10
C PHE A 332 -12.90 32.87 14.64
N ARG A 333 -13.56 31.90 15.30
CA ARG A 333 -13.54 30.50 14.87
C ARG A 333 -14.28 30.31 13.54
N ILE A 334 -15.43 30.96 13.35
CA ILE A 334 -16.16 30.96 12.06
C ILE A 334 -15.29 31.56 10.96
N THR A 335 -14.62 32.69 11.20
CA THR A 335 -13.73 33.33 10.22
C THR A 335 -12.61 32.40 9.78
N VAL A 336 -11.97 31.68 10.70
CA VAL A 336 -10.92 30.71 10.38
C VAL A 336 -11.46 29.58 9.50
N LEU A 337 -12.62 29.02 9.85
CA LEU A 337 -13.25 27.95 9.07
C LEU A 337 -13.72 28.43 7.69
N ALA A 338 -14.17 29.68 7.58
CA ALA A 338 -14.59 30.27 6.31
C ALA A 338 -13.40 30.43 5.36
N VAL A 339 -12.25 30.90 5.86
CA VAL A 339 -11.01 30.96 5.08
C VAL A 339 -10.58 29.57 4.62
N LEU A 340 -10.67 28.57 5.51
CA LEU A 340 -10.34 27.19 5.15
C LEU A 340 -11.24 26.65 4.03
N MET A 341 -12.55 26.92 4.11
CA MET A 341 -13.52 26.48 3.11
C MET A 341 -13.35 27.20 1.76
N GLU A 342 -12.95 28.48 1.78
CA GLU A 342 -12.57 29.23 0.59
C GLU A 342 -11.31 28.62 -0.07
N GLN A 343 -10.27 28.37 0.70
CA GLN A 343 -9.03 27.76 0.22
C GLN A 343 -9.25 26.32 -0.31
N PHE A 344 -10.12 25.55 0.34
CA PHE A 344 -10.57 24.24 -0.13
C PHE A 344 -11.22 24.35 -1.51
N ASN A 345 -12.12 25.32 -1.70
CA ASN A 345 -12.84 25.51 -2.96
C ASN A 345 -11.91 25.96 -4.11
N HIS A 346 -10.86 26.72 -3.78
CA HIS A 346 -9.86 27.16 -4.76
C HIS A 346 -8.78 26.11 -5.07
N LYS A 347 -8.64 25.06 -4.25
CA LYS A 347 -7.59 24.01 -4.38
C LYS A 347 -6.15 24.55 -4.35
N GLU A 348 -5.92 25.73 -3.77
CA GLU A 348 -4.63 26.43 -3.76
C GLU A 348 -3.83 26.26 -2.45
N SER A 349 -4.30 25.41 -1.54
CA SER A 349 -3.75 25.36 -0.19
C SER A 349 -2.40 24.65 -0.10
N THR A 350 -1.39 25.38 0.35
CA THR A 350 -0.04 24.86 0.62
C THR A 350 0.21 24.53 2.09
N TRP A 351 -0.76 24.73 2.97
CA TRP A 351 -0.52 24.79 4.43
C TRP A 351 -1.49 23.96 5.29
N PHE A 352 -2.42 23.21 4.70
CA PHE A 352 -3.23 22.23 5.41
C PHE A 352 -3.38 20.93 4.60
N ILE A 353 -3.58 19.81 5.30
CA ILE A 353 -3.81 18.48 4.72
C ILE A 353 -5.24 18.06 5.08
N LEU A 354 -5.94 17.43 4.14
CA LEU A 354 -7.22 16.79 4.40
C LEU A 354 -7.02 15.54 5.27
N ASP A 355 -7.92 15.31 6.22
CA ASP A 355 -7.88 14.09 7.02
C ASP A 355 -8.46 12.88 6.26
N ARG A 356 -8.51 11.71 6.93
CA ARG A 356 -9.01 10.46 6.34
C ARG A 356 -10.48 10.55 5.91
N ASP A 357 -11.24 11.47 6.49
CA ASP A 357 -12.64 11.72 6.16
C ASP A 357 -12.79 12.83 5.10
N HIS A 358 -11.67 13.26 4.50
CA HIS A 358 -11.58 14.37 3.55
C HIS A 358 -12.13 15.69 4.09
N ASP A 359 -12.08 15.85 5.42
CA ASP A 359 -12.39 17.09 6.10
C ASP A 359 -11.11 17.86 6.43
N ILE A 360 -11.26 19.13 6.81
CA ILE A 360 -10.14 20.00 7.11
C ILE A 360 -9.56 19.61 8.49
N GLY A 361 -8.62 18.67 8.48
CA GLY A 361 -7.96 18.12 9.65
C GLY A 361 -7.24 19.19 10.49
N GLY A 362 -7.28 19.01 11.81
CA GLY A 362 -6.96 20.03 12.81
C GLY A 362 -5.59 20.74 12.72
N PHE A 363 -5.57 21.99 13.19
CA PHE A 363 -4.40 22.86 13.28
C PHE A 363 -3.36 22.35 14.30
N ARG A 364 -2.08 22.33 13.91
CA ARG A 364 -0.96 22.24 14.86
C ARG A 364 -0.39 23.64 15.10
N LEU A 365 -0.67 24.21 16.28
CA LEU A 365 -0.29 25.58 16.65
C LEU A 365 1.18 25.71 17.11
N VAL A 366 1.83 24.61 17.48
CA VAL A 366 3.22 24.61 17.99
C VAL A 366 3.97 23.41 17.42
N GLY A 367 5.07 23.69 16.71
CA GLY A 367 6.02 22.71 16.22
C GLY A 367 7.10 23.41 15.40
N HIS A 368 8.26 23.64 16.01
CA HIS A 368 9.47 23.95 15.26
C HIS A 368 9.88 22.66 14.53
N GLU A 369 10.17 22.83 13.25
CA GLU A 369 10.65 21.85 12.27
C GLU A 369 11.74 20.91 12.80
N ASN A 370 11.51 19.59 12.71
CA ASN A 370 12.53 18.71 12.16
C ASN A 370 12.17 18.53 10.68
N ALA A 371 12.80 19.35 9.84
CA ALA A 371 12.50 19.55 8.43
C ALA A 371 12.93 18.39 7.50
N ASP A 372 12.84 17.13 7.94
CA ASP A 372 13.33 16.00 7.13
C ASP A 372 12.24 15.03 6.66
N HIS A 373 10.99 15.13 7.15
CA HIS A 373 9.98 14.08 6.87
C HIS A 373 8.56 14.54 6.44
N LEU A 374 8.32 15.83 6.15
CA LEU A 374 7.11 16.28 5.44
C LEU A 374 7.47 17.34 4.41
N GLY A 375 7.68 16.90 3.17
CA GLY A 375 8.29 17.71 2.11
C GLY A 375 7.40 18.74 1.40
N ASP A 376 6.19 19.09 1.87
CA ASP A 376 5.31 19.95 1.06
C ASP A 376 4.28 20.84 1.79
N VAL A 377 4.29 20.92 3.13
CA VAL A 377 3.32 21.77 3.86
C VAL A 377 4.01 23.03 4.40
N GLY A 378 3.73 24.16 3.76
CA GLY A 378 4.16 25.48 4.19
C GLY A 378 3.45 25.96 5.46
N PRO A 379 4.00 26.97 6.16
CA PRO A 379 3.38 27.51 7.37
C PRO A 379 2.05 28.22 7.05
N PRO A 380 1.04 28.16 7.95
CA PRO A 380 -0.21 28.86 7.72
C PRO A 380 0.00 30.38 7.63
N PRO A 381 -0.80 31.09 6.81
CA PRO A 381 -0.70 32.54 6.68
C PRO A 381 -0.85 33.25 8.03
N PHE A 382 -0.16 34.38 8.18
CA PHE A 382 -0.12 35.14 9.43
C PHE A 382 -1.53 35.57 9.91
N TYR A 383 -2.42 35.95 8.99
CA TYR A 383 -3.78 36.36 9.33
C TYR A 383 -4.63 35.22 9.93
N VAL A 384 -4.43 33.98 9.46
CA VAL A 384 -5.10 32.78 10.01
C VAL A 384 -4.60 32.50 11.43
N LYS A 385 -3.28 32.55 11.63
CA LYS A 385 -2.66 32.40 12.95
C LYS A 385 -3.17 33.44 13.95
N MET A 386 -3.28 34.69 13.51
CA MET A 386 -3.76 35.78 14.36
C MET A 386 -5.24 35.62 14.73
N ALA A 387 -6.10 35.25 13.77
CA ALA A 387 -7.51 35.02 14.00
C ALA A 387 -7.74 33.85 14.99
N LEU A 388 -6.98 32.76 14.82
CA LEU A 388 -6.99 31.62 15.72
C LEU A 388 -6.55 32.00 17.14
N PHE A 389 -5.44 32.72 17.26
CA PHE A 389 -4.89 33.19 18.53
C PHE A 389 -5.88 34.09 19.30
N ILE A 390 -6.55 35.01 18.61
CA ILE A 390 -7.59 35.87 19.22
C ILE A 390 -8.77 35.02 19.70
N GLY A 391 -9.16 34.00 18.92
CA GLY A 391 -10.17 33.03 19.33
C GLY A 391 -9.78 32.32 20.63
N ASP A 392 -8.60 31.73 20.69
CA ASP A 392 -8.15 30.95 21.85
C ASP A 392 -8.02 31.82 23.12
N ILE A 393 -7.51 33.05 22.99
CA ILE A 393 -7.50 34.03 24.09
C ILE A 393 -8.93 34.33 24.57
N SER A 394 -9.87 34.49 23.65
CA SER A 394 -11.27 34.78 23.99
C SER A 394 -11.91 33.61 24.74
N LEU A 395 -11.58 32.37 24.37
CA LEU A 395 -12.05 31.17 25.08
C LEU A 395 -11.48 31.08 26.51
N LEU A 396 -10.18 31.35 26.67
CA LEU A 396 -9.54 31.40 27.98
C LEU A 396 -10.15 32.51 28.85
N SER A 397 -10.33 33.70 28.29
CA SER A 397 -10.95 34.83 28.98
C SER A 397 -12.38 34.50 29.44
N GLY A 398 -13.19 33.87 28.58
CA GLY A 398 -14.52 33.37 28.97
C GLY A 398 -14.46 32.38 30.14
N SER A 399 -13.52 31.44 30.12
CA SER A 399 -13.32 30.47 31.21
C SER A 399 -12.96 31.14 32.54
N PHE A 400 -12.16 32.21 32.53
CA PHE A 400 -11.87 32.98 33.74
C PHE A 400 -13.11 33.65 34.34
N TRP A 401 -14.04 34.14 33.53
CA TRP A 401 -15.30 34.70 34.03
C TRP A 401 -16.24 33.62 34.59
N MET A 402 -16.18 32.39 34.09
CA MET A 402 -16.89 31.25 34.70
C MET A 402 -16.36 30.92 36.11
N PHE A 403 -15.06 31.10 36.35
CA PHE A 403 -14.50 30.92 37.69
C PHE A 403 -15.08 31.92 38.70
N VAL A 404 -15.26 33.18 38.30
CA VAL A 404 -15.93 34.20 39.13
C VAL A 404 -17.36 33.81 39.47
N LEU A 405 -18.10 33.22 38.52
CA LEU A 405 -19.47 32.73 38.77
C LEU A 405 -19.49 31.59 39.79
N VAL A 406 -18.56 30.64 39.69
CA VAL A 406 -18.45 29.52 40.63
C VAL A 406 -18.04 29.97 42.02
N ALA A 407 -17.19 31.00 42.13
CA ALA A 407 -16.75 31.54 43.42
C ALA A 407 -17.84 32.33 44.17
N GLU A 408 -18.82 32.87 43.45
CA GLU A 408 -19.94 33.65 43.98
C GLU A 408 -21.21 32.81 44.23
N LEU A 409 -21.24 31.57 43.71
CA LEU A 409 -22.28 30.54 43.95
C LEU A 409 -22.02 29.84 45.30
#